data_AF-A0A1I8ARR8-F1
#
_entry.id   AF-A0A1I8ARR8-F1
#
_cell.length_a   1.000
_cell.length_b   1.000
_cell.length_c   1.000
_cell.angle_alpha   90.00
_cell.angle_beta   90.00
_cell.angle_gamma   90.00
#
_symmetry.space_group_name_H-M   'P 1'
#
loop_
_entity.id
_entity.type
_entity.pdbx_description
1 polymer ?
#
loop_
_entity_poly.entity_id
_entity_poly.type
_entity_poly.pdbx_seq_one_letter_code
_entity_poly.pdbx_strand_id
1 'polypeptide(L)'
;MALRHREVNGGQGQVVDVALYEAIFAMMESMVPEFDVFGFIRERTGNIMPGITPSSIHTSADGKHVQIGANGDAIFKRFMQAIGRDDLAADPALASNDGRDLRRDELYAVIDRWARSVPLDTLMQVLNQAQ
;
A
#
# COMPACT_ATOMS: atom_id res chain seq x y z
N MET A 1 -10.78 24.76 -13.34
CA MET A 1 -9.85 25.91 -13.42
C MET A 1 -10.37 27.07 -14.28
N ALA A 2 -11.26 26.86 -15.25
CA ALA A 2 -11.78 27.94 -16.12
C ALA A 2 -12.44 29.12 -15.38
N LEU A 3 -13.21 28.86 -14.31
CA LEU A 3 -13.82 29.92 -13.49
C LEU A 3 -12.76 30.80 -12.81
N ARG A 4 -11.76 30.18 -12.16
CA ARG A 4 -10.65 30.91 -11.52
C ARG A 4 -9.82 31.71 -12.51
N HIS A 5 -9.58 31.16 -13.72
CA HIS A 5 -8.89 31.89 -14.79
C HIS A 5 -9.66 33.15 -15.20
N ARG A 6 -10.99 33.06 -15.34
CA ARG A 6 -11.87 34.20 -15.65
C ARG A 6 -11.82 35.27 -14.56
N GLU A 7 -11.93 34.86 -13.29
CA GLU A 7 -11.96 35.78 -12.14
C GLU A 7 -10.65 36.54 -11.96
N VAL A 8 -9.51 35.85 -12.09
CA VAL A 8 -8.19 36.44 -11.80
C VAL A 8 -7.67 37.28 -12.97
N ASN A 9 -7.91 36.85 -14.21
CA ASN A 9 -7.32 37.47 -15.39
C ASN A 9 -8.28 38.40 -16.14
N GLY A 10 -9.52 38.56 -15.68
CA GLY A 10 -10.54 39.37 -16.35
C GLY A 10 -10.90 38.86 -17.76
N GLY A 11 -10.65 37.58 -18.03
CA GLY A 11 -10.76 36.96 -19.35
C GLY A 11 -12.16 36.45 -19.69
N GLN A 12 -12.30 35.79 -20.85
CA GLN A 12 -13.53 35.11 -21.26
C GLN A 12 -13.62 33.68 -20.67
N GLY A 13 -14.80 33.06 -20.80
CA GLY A 13 -14.98 31.64 -20.48
C GLY A 13 -14.13 30.72 -21.38
N GLN A 14 -14.01 29.46 -20.99
CA GLN A 14 -13.25 28.44 -21.73
C GLN A 14 -14.09 27.18 -21.91
N VAL A 15 -13.85 26.45 -23.00
CA VAL A 15 -14.37 25.09 -23.18
C VAL A 15 -13.52 24.13 -22.35
N VAL A 16 -14.18 23.24 -21.60
CA VAL A 16 -13.52 22.16 -20.87
C VAL A 16 -13.90 20.85 -21.56
N ASP A 17 -13.01 20.39 -22.43
CA ASP A 17 -13.13 19.09 -23.09
C ASP A 17 -12.57 18.00 -22.17
N VAL A 18 -13.31 16.90 -22.01
CA VAL A 18 -12.97 15.81 -21.09
C VAL A 18 -13.36 14.50 -21.74
N ALA A 19 -12.38 13.61 -21.92
CA ALA A 19 -12.62 12.25 -22.35
C ALA A 19 -12.53 11.26 -21.18
N LEU A 20 -13.42 10.26 -21.17
CA LEU A 20 -13.43 9.21 -20.15
C LEU A 20 -12.11 8.45 -20.07
N TYR A 21 -11.48 8.18 -21.23
CA TYR A 21 -10.22 7.42 -21.26
C TYR A 21 -9.06 8.23 -20.66
N GLU A 22 -9.04 9.56 -20.81
CA GLU A 22 -8.00 10.42 -20.26
C GLU A 22 -8.09 10.48 -18.74
N ALA A 23 -9.31 10.52 -18.21
CA ALA A 23 -9.53 10.44 -16.78
C ALA A 23 -9.01 9.12 -16.20
N ILE A 24 -9.29 7.99 -16.86
CA ILE A 24 -8.77 6.68 -16.42
C ILE A 24 -7.26 6.60 -16.59
N PHE A 25 -6.72 7.06 -17.72
CA PHE A 25 -5.28 7.06 -17.98
C PHE A 25 -4.51 7.89 -16.94
N ALA A 26 -5.04 9.05 -16.54
CA ALA A 26 -4.45 9.84 -15.46
C ALA A 26 -4.44 9.10 -14.12
N MET A 27 -5.49 8.33 -13.81
CA MET A 27 -5.58 7.51 -12.58
C MET A 27 -4.67 6.28 -12.59
N MET A 28 -4.10 5.89 -13.74
CA MET A 28 -3.19 4.75 -13.82
C MET A 28 -1.83 5.03 -13.17
N GLU A 29 -1.47 6.31 -12.99
CA GLU A 29 -0.28 6.81 -12.29
C GLU A 29 0.98 5.96 -12.56
N SER A 30 1.36 5.07 -11.64
CA SER A 30 2.60 4.28 -11.74
C SER A 30 2.57 3.20 -12.82
N MET A 31 1.40 2.75 -13.29
CA MET A 31 1.31 1.74 -14.36
C MET A 31 1.86 2.26 -15.69
N VAL A 32 1.75 3.57 -15.95
CA VAL A 32 2.22 4.19 -17.19
C VAL A 32 3.75 4.10 -17.31
N PRO A 33 4.56 4.59 -16.34
CA PRO A 33 6.02 4.43 -16.40
C PRO A 33 6.47 2.98 -16.21
N GLU A 34 5.76 2.15 -15.45
CA GLU A 34 6.01 0.70 -15.38
C GLU A 34 6.04 0.06 -16.78
N PHE A 35 5.04 0.38 -17.61
CA PHE A 35 4.97 -0.12 -18.98
C PHE A 35 5.97 0.58 -19.90
N ASP A 36 5.96 1.91 -19.96
CA ASP A 36 6.70 2.70 -20.95
C ASP A 36 8.23 2.67 -20.73
N VAL A 37 8.68 2.70 -19.47
CA VAL A 37 10.11 2.74 -19.12
C VAL A 37 10.67 1.35 -18.87
N PHE A 38 9.94 0.50 -18.16
CA PHE A 38 10.45 -0.82 -17.73
C PHE A 38 9.95 -1.99 -18.59
N GLY A 39 9.02 -1.75 -19.52
CA GLY A 39 8.37 -2.82 -20.30
C GLY A 39 7.55 -3.78 -19.41
N PHE A 40 7.25 -3.38 -18.17
CA PHE A 40 6.58 -4.22 -17.21
C PHE A 40 5.06 -4.12 -17.39
N ILE A 41 4.44 -5.26 -17.69
CA ILE A 41 2.98 -5.36 -17.82
C ILE A 41 2.42 -5.77 -16.47
N ARG A 42 1.81 -4.82 -15.75
CA ARG A 42 1.21 -5.09 -14.45
C ARG A 42 -0.05 -5.96 -14.61
N GLU A 43 -0.01 -7.11 -13.96
CA GLU A 43 -1.12 -8.04 -13.84
C GLU A 43 -1.94 -7.81 -12.56
N ARG A 44 -3.07 -8.51 -12.45
CA ARG A 44 -3.90 -8.48 -11.24
C ARG A 44 -3.13 -9.08 -10.05
N THR A 45 -2.92 -8.29 -9.01
CA THR A 45 -2.16 -8.69 -7.81
C THR A 45 -3.04 -8.85 -6.55
N GLY A 46 -4.35 -8.68 -6.71
CA GLY A 46 -5.30 -8.70 -5.58
C GLY A 46 -5.03 -7.54 -4.62
N ASN A 47 -4.97 -7.83 -3.32
CA ASN A 47 -4.73 -6.81 -2.30
C ASN A 47 -3.23 -6.50 -2.08
N ILE A 48 -2.35 -7.25 -2.74
CA ILE A 48 -0.91 -7.07 -2.62
C ILE A 48 -0.45 -5.96 -3.57
N MET A 49 0.35 -5.05 -3.05
CA MET A 49 1.06 -4.04 -3.83
C MET A 49 2.47 -4.56 -4.15
N PRO A 50 2.78 -4.95 -5.41
CA PRO A 50 4.10 -5.47 -5.76
C PRO A 50 5.21 -4.45 -5.47
N GLY A 51 6.32 -4.92 -4.90
CA GLY A 51 7.46 -4.05 -4.58
C GLY A 51 7.24 -3.14 -3.38
N ILE A 52 6.14 -3.31 -2.63
CA ILE A 52 5.85 -2.53 -1.41
C ILE A 52 5.39 -3.51 -0.33
N THR A 53 6.36 -4.13 0.35
CA THR A 53 6.10 -5.26 1.26
C THR A 53 6.53 -4.95 2.70
N PRO A 54 5.66 -5.18 3.70
CA PRO A 54 4.25 -5.58 3.59
C PRO A 54 3.29 -4.39 3.34
N SER A 55 2.35 -4.58 2.40
CA SER A 55 1.21 -3.70 2.15
C SER A 55 0.04 -4.50 1.59
N SER A 56 -0.89 -4.91 2.44
CA SER A 56 -2.04 -5.73 2.05
C SER A 56 -3.22 -5.63 3.04
N ILE A 57 -4.37 -6.16 2.63
CA ILE A 57 -5.57 -6.32 3.46
C ILE A 57 -5.52 -7.69 4.16
N HIS A 58 -5.72 -7.70 5.46
CA HIS A 58 -5.77 -8.87 6.32
C HIS A 58 -7.15 -9.02 6.99
N THR A 59 -7.47 -10.23 7.43
CA THR A 59 -8.76 -10.53 8.10
C THR A 59 -8.55 -10.88 9.56
N SER A 60 -9.27 -10.22 10.46
CA SER A 60 -9.23 -10.45 11.90
C SER A 60 -9.98 -11.72 12.31
N ALA A 61 -9.84 -12.13 13.57
CA ALA A 61 -10.57 -13.29 14.12
C ALA A 61 -12.10 -13.13 14.09
N ASP A 62 -12.60 -11.90 14.20
CA ASP A 62 -14.03 -11.57 14.10
C ASP A 62 -14.50 -11.30 12.66
N GLY A 63 -13.69 -11.64 11.66
CA GLY A 63 -14.05 -11.60 10.24
C GLY A 63 -14.06 -10.20 9.62
N LYS A 64 -13.58 -9.18 10.33
CA LYS A 64 -13.43 -7.82 9.79
C LYS A 64 -12.09 -7.68 9.05
N HIS A 65 -11.99 -6.66 8.21
CA HIS A 65 -10.81 -6.44 7.37
C HIS A 65 -10.02 -5.21 7.81
N VAL A 66 -8.69 -5.30 7.69
CA VAL A 66 -7.76 -4.21 8.02
C VAL A 66 -6.65 -4.12 6.96
N GLN A 67 -6.37 -2.91 6.49
CA GLN A 67 -5.19 -2.63 5.66
C GLN A 67 -3.98 -2.43 6.58
N ILE A 68 -2.92 -3.19 6.36
CA ILE A 68 -1.65 -3.03 7.08
C ILE A 68 -0.58 -2.62 6.07
N GLY A 69 -0.11 -1.37 6.18
CA GLY A 69 1.03 -0.84 5.43
C GLY A 69 2.22 -0.65 6.35
N ALA A 70 3.13 -1.62 6.39
CA ALA A 70 4.33 -1.58 7.21
C ALA A 70 5.62 -1.74 6.37
N ASN A 71 5.60 -1.14 5.18
CA ASN A 71 6.64 -1.27 4.15
C ASN A 71 7.91 -0.45 4.41
N GLY A 72 7.89 0.58 5.25
CA GLY A 72 9.08 1.36 5.59
C GLY A 72 9.96 0.61 6.59
N ASP A 73 11.29 0.64 6.44
CA ASP A 73 12.21 -0.22 7.21
C ASP A 73 12.04 -0.11 8.74
N ALA A 74 11.90 1.11 9.26
CA ALA A 74 11.68 1.32 10.69
C ALA A 74 10.29 0.86 11.14
N ILE A 75 9.28 1.03 10.28
CA ILE A 75 7.89 0.61 10.54
C ILE A 75 7.81 -0.91 10.54
N PHE A 76 8.45 -1.58 9.58
CA PHE A 76 8.51 -3.03 9.48
C PHE A 76 9.07 -3.65 10.75
N LYS A 77 10.22 -3.15 11.25
CA LYS A 77 10.84 -3.67 12.47
C LYS A 77 9.91 -3.56 13.67
N ARG A 78 9.34 -2.37 13.91
CA ARG A 78 8.42 -2.14 15.03
C ARG A 78 7.16 -2.97 14.92
N PHE A 79 6.62 -3.12 13.71
CA PHE A 79 5.46 -3.95 13.46
C PHE A 79 5.73 -5.43 13.76
N MET A 80 6.84 -5.98 13.24
CA MET A 80 7.23 -7.36 13.51
C MET A 80 7.42 -7.62 15.01
N GLN A 81 8.05 -6.68 15.74
CA GLN A 81 8.19 -6.74 17.20
C GLN A 81 6.82 -6.72 17.90
N ALA A 82 5.92 -5.83 17.49
CA ALA A 82 4.59 -5.70 18.07
C ALA A 82 3.73 -6.97 17.94
N ILE A 83 3.96 -7.75 16.88
CA ILE A 83 3.27 -9.04 16.67
C ILE A 83 4.06 -10.25 17.19
N GLY A 84 5.15 -10.02 17.93
CA GLY A 84 5.95 -11.07 18.57
C GLY A 84 6.90 -11.83 17.63
N ARG A 85 7.32 -11.21 16.52
CA ARG A 85 8.25 -11.75 15.53
C ARG A 85 9.59 -11.00 15.52
N ASP A 86 10.23 -10.93 16.68
CA ASP A 86 11.57 -10.35 16.83
C ASP A 86 12.61 -11.03 15.92
N ASP A 87 12.41 -12.31 15.62
CA ASP A 87 13.24 -13.08 14.69
C ASP A 87 13.20 -12.51 13.26
N LEU A 88 12.02 -12.09 12.78
CA LEU A 88 11.90 -11.44 11.46
C LEU A 88 12.31 -9.97 11.50
N ALA A 89 12.09 -9.28 12.62
CA ALA A 89 12.52 -7.89 12.80
C ALA A 89 14.04 -7.73 12.75
N ALA A 90 14.78 -8.73 13.24
CA ALA A 90 16.23 -8.74 13.32
C ALA A 90 16.91 -9.41 12.11
N ASP A 91 16.16 -10.04 11.22
CA ASP A 91 16.71 -10.75 10.06
C ASP A 91 17.38 -9.77 9.07
N PRO A 92 18.69 -9.88 8.81
CA PRO A 92 19.39 -9.01 7.87
C PRO A 92 18.83 -9.07 6.44
N ALA A 93 18.26 -10.20 6.03
CA ALA A 93 17.65 -10.36 4.71
C ALA A 93 16.32 -9.60 4.58
N LEU A 94 15.72 -9.16 5.69
CA LEU A 94 14.46 -8.41 5.71
C LEU A 94 14.67 -6.92 6.05
N ALA A 95 15.93 -6.48 6.13
CA ALA A 95 16.29 -5.12 6.53
C ALA A 95 15.78 -4.05 5.55
N SER A 96 15.69 -4.37 4.25
CA SER A 96 15.18 -3.48 3.20
C SER A 96 13.95 -4.08 2.50
N ASN A 97 13.19 -3.23 1.83
CA ASN A 97 11.98 -3.65 1.11
C ASN A 97 12.25 -4.73 0.05
N ASP A 98 13.37 -4.64 -0.68
CA ASP A 98 13.71 -5.60 -1.72
C ASP A 98 13.83 -7.02 -1.15
N GLY A 99 14.50 -7.16 0.00
CA GLY A 99 14.63 -8.44 0.69
C GLY A 99 13.31 -8.94 1.25
N ARG A 100 12.44 -8.03 1.71
CA ARG A 100 11.07 -8.37 2.14
C ARG A 100 10.20 -8.82 0.98
N ASP A 101 10.30 -8.21 -0.19
CA ASP A 101 9.51 -8.57 -1.36
C ASP A 101 9.88 -9.96 -1.89
N LEU A 102 11.17 -10.32 -1.83
CA LEU A 102 11.65 -11.68 -2.14
C LEU A 102 11.05 -12.75 -1.21
N ARG A 103 10.66 -12.39 0.01
CA ARG A 103 10.05 -13.27 1.02
C ARG A 103 8.60 -12.91 1.32
N ARG A 104 7.93 -12.20 0.41
CA ARG A 104 6.59 -11.63 0.64
C ARG A 104 5.55 -12.68 1.06
N ASP A 105 5.59 -13.86 0.46
CA ASP A 105 4.60 -14.91 0.71
C ASP A 105 4.70 -15.43 2.16
N GLU A 106 5.93 -15.54 2.67
CA GLU A 106 6.20 -15.88 4.07
C GLU A 106 5.67 -14.77 4.99
N LEU A 107 6.02 -13.52 4.70
CA LEU A 107 5.61 -12.37 5.52
C LEU A 107 4.09 -12.24 5.59
N TYR A 108 3.40 -12.33 4.45
CA TYR A 108 1.94 -12.27 4.43
C TYR A 108 1.31 -13.45 5.15
N ALA A 109 1.84 -14.66 5.03
CA ALA A 109 1.34 -15.81 5.79
C ALA A 109 1.51 -15.65 7.31
N VAL A 110 2.59 -15.01 7.75
CA VAL A 110 2.82 -14.68 9.17
C VAL A 110 1.83 -13.64 9.66
N ILE A 111 1.67 -12.55 8.90
CA ILE A 111 0.77 -11.44 9.26
C ILE A 111 -0.69 -11.93 9.26
N ASP A 112 -1.10 -12.71 8.26
CA ASP A 112 -2.44 -13.29 8.19
C ASP A 112 -2.75 -14.19 9.38
N ARG A 113 -1.79 -15.02 9.78
CA ARG A 113 -1.96 -15.91 10.94
C ARG A 113 -2.13 -15.13 12.23
N TRP A 114 -1.36 -14.06 12.40
CA TRP A 114 -1.50 -13.17 13.54
C TRP A 114 -2.82 -12.40 13.50
N ALA A 115 -3.18 -11.80 12.37
CA ALA A 115 -4.43 -11.04 12.25
C ALA A 115 -5.65 -11.93 12.57
N ARG A 116 -5.66 -13.17 12.09
CA ARG A 116 -6.73 -14.16 12.35
C ARG A 116 -6.80 -14.65 13.79
N SER A 117 -5.81 -14.39 14.64
CA SER A 117 -5.80 -14.84 16.03
C SER A 117 -6.42 -13.84 17.00
N VAL A 118 -6.67 -12.60 16.57
CA VAL A 118 -7.21 -11.52 17.43
C VAL A 118 -8.38 -10.78 16.77
N PRO A 119 -9.37 -10.29 17.55
CA PRO A 119 -10.42 -9.41 17.02
C PRO A 119 -9.85 -8.08 16.51
N LEU A 120 -10.55 -7.41 15.59
CA LEU A 120 -10.08 -6.16 14.98
C LEU A 120 -9.73 -5.09 16.02
N ASP A 121 -10.52 -4.96 17.10
CA ASP A 121 -10.28 -3.93 18.11
C ASP A 121 -8.94 -4.15 18.82
N THR A 122 -8.60 -5.41 19.17
CA THR A 122 -7.31 -5.77 19.75
C THR A 122 -6.17 -5.58 18.75
N LEU A 123 -6.38 -5.97 17.48
CA LEU A 123 -5.43 -5.76 16.40
C LEU A 123 -5.07 -4.27 16.28
N MET A 124 -6.08 -3.39 16.21
CA MET A 124 -5.89 -1.95 16.11
C MET A 124 -5.19 -1.38 17.35
N GLN A 125 -5.48 -1.88 18.55
CA GLN A 125 -4.76 -1.48 19.76
C GLN A 125 -3.26 -1.80 19.68
N VAL A 126 -2.90 -3.00 19.22
CA VAL A 126 -1.49 -3.40 19.05
C VAL A 126 -0.81 -2.50 18.01
N LEU A 127 -1.45 -2.26 16.86
CA LEU A 127 -0.87 -1.41 15.81
C LEU A 127 -0.70 0.05 16.25
N ASN A 128 -1.68 0.61 16.98
CA ASN A 128 -1.61 1.99 17.47
C ASN A 128 -0.53 2.18 18.55
N GLN A 129 -0.27 1.16 19.38
CA GLN A 129 0.83 1.19 20.35
C GLN A 129 2.21 1.11 19.67
N ALA A 130 2.26 0.54 18.47
CA ALA A 130 3.46 0.42 17.66
C ALA A 130 3.63 1.59 16.66
N GLN A 131 2.82 2.66 16.73
CA GLN A 131 2.92 3.88 15.93
C GLN A 131 3.88 4.91 16.52
#